data_AF-A0A5C6BAS1-F1
#
_entry.id   AF-A0A5C6BAS1-F1
#
_cell.length_a   1.000
_cell.length_b   1.000
_cell.length_c   1.000
_cell.angle_alpha   90.00
_cell.angle_beta   90.00
_cell.angle_gamma   90.00
#
_symmetry.space_group_name_H-M   'P 1'
#
loop_
_entity.id
_entity.type
_entity.pdbx_description
1 polymer ?
#
loop_
_entity_poly.entity_id
_entity_poly.type
_entity_poly.pdbx_seq_one_letter_code
_entity_poly.pdbx_strand_id
1 'polypeptide(L)' 'MPNTSDTQHKYQEFLDLLPLTLALAGLPTSEHGKYYGEEQIEARIFTVRHAYRAARAIAKESTKS' A
#
# COMPACT_ATOMS: atom_id res chain seq x y z
N MET A 1 8.60 10.96 23.55
CA MET A 1 7.65 11.43 22.52
C MET A 1 8.13 10.86 21.20
N PRO A 2 7.34 10.04 20.48
CA PRO A 2 7.72 9.64 19.13
C PRO A 2 7.97 10.92 18.30
N ASN A 3 9.08 10.95 17.57
CA ASN A 3 9.49 12.11 16.81
C ASN A 3 8.42 12.37 15.73
N THR A 4 7.68 13.47 15.86
CA THR A 4 6.54 13.79 14.98
C THR A 4 6.98 13.90 13.52
N SER A 5 8.21 14.36 13.28
CA SER A 5 8.88 14.40 11.98
C SER A 5 8.97 13.03 11.32
N ASP A 6 9.44 12.00 12.03
CA ASP A 6 9.64 10.66 11.47
C ASP A 6 8.32 10.01 11.05
N THR A 7 7.25 10.29 11.81
CA THR A 7 5.91 9.80 11.50
C THR A 7 5.36 10.48 10.25
N GLN A 8 5.57 11.80 10.13
CA GLN A 8 5.17 12.56 8.94
C GLN A 8 5.94 12.13 7.69
N HIS A 9 7.24 11.88 7.79
CA HIS A 9 8.05 11.37 6.68
C HIS A 9 7.59 9.99 6.21
N LYS A 10 7.34 9.06 7.13
CA LYS A 10 6.82 7.72 6.79
C LYS A 10 5.42 7.78 6.17
N TYR A 11 4.58 8.71 6.63
CA TYR A 11 3.26 8.93 6.05
C TYR A 11 3.36 9.46 4.61
N GLN A 12 4.24 10.43 4.36
CA GLN A 12 4.48 10.92 3.01
C GLN A 12 5.04 9.83 2.09
N GLU A 13 6.04 9.07 2.54
CA GLU A 13 6.59 7.92 1.78
C GLU A 13 5.48 6.93 1.41
N PHE A 14 4.57 6.64 2.34
CA PHE A 14 3.41 5.79 2.06
C PHE A 14 2.52 6.37 0.97
N LEU A 15 2.15 7.65 1.07
CA LEU A 15 1.31 8.32 0.07
C LEU A 15 1.97 8.32 -1.32
N ASP A 16 3.27 8.59 -1.39
CA ASP A 16 4.02 8.64 -2.65
C ASP A 16 4.09 7.25 -3.32
N LEU A 17 4.13 6.18 -2.51
CA LEU A 17 4.16 4.80 -2.99
C LEU A 17 2.76 4.17 -3.20
N LEU A 18 1.68 4.87 -2.86
CA LEU A 18 0.31 4.34 -3.03
C LEU A 18 -0.01 3.93 -4.47
N PRO A 19 0.29 4.73 -5.52
CA PRO A 19 -0.03 4.35 -6.89
C PRO A 19 0.63 3.04 -7.32
N LEU A 20 1.92 2.87 -7.03
CA LEU A 20 2.66 1.64 -7.34
C LEU A 20 2.13 0.48 -6.50
N THR A 21 1.83 0.71 -5.22
CA THR A 21 1.24 -0.30 -4.33
C THR A 21 -0.08 -0.83 -4.87
N LEU A 22 -0.98 0.04 -5.32
CA LEU A 22 -2.29 -0.37 -5.87
C LEU A 22 -2.13 -1.07 -7.22
N ALA A 23 -1.21 -0.62 -8.07
CA ALA A 23 -0.90 -1.27 -9.34
C ALA A 23 -0.37 -2.70 -9.13
N LEU A 24 0.54 -2.90 -8.17
CA LEU A 24 1.07 -4.22 -7.82
C LEU A 24 0.04 -5.12 -7.12
N ALA A 25 -0.85 -4.54 -6.31
CA ALA A 25 -1.89 -5.30 -5.63
C ALA A 25 -2.91 -5.90 -6.61
N GLY A 26 -3.16 -5.23 -7.74
CA GLY A 26 -3.99 -5.77 -8.84
C GLY A 26 -5.44 -6.11 -8.43
N LEU A 27 -5.93 -5.56 -7.33
CA LEU A 27 -7.22 -5.93 -6.77
C LEU A 27 -8.37 -5.28 -7.56
N PRO A 28 -9.39 -6.03 -7.99
CA PRO A 28 -10.54 -5.46 -8.70
C PRO A 28 -11.34 -4.52 -7.79
N THR A 29 -12.06 -3.58 -8.38
CA THR A 29 -13.11 -2.81 -7.68
C THR A 29 -14.33 -3.69 -7.47
N SER A 30 -15.16 -3.37 -6.47
CA SER A 30 -16.42 -4.09 -6.30
C SER A 30 -17.37 -3.76 -7.45
N GLU A 31 -18.21 -4.71 -7.82
CA GLU A 31 -19.32 -4.44 -8.74
C GLU A 31 -20.31 -3.46 -8.11
N HIS A 32 -21.04 -2.73 -8.96
CA HIS A 32 -22.06 -1.81 -8.49
C HIS A 32 -23.13 -2.54 -7.65
N GLY A 33 -23.42 -2.02 -6.46
CA GLY A 33 -24.39 -2.60 -5.52
C GLY A 33 -23.90 -3.85 -4.77
N LYS A 34 -22.65 -4.30 -4.99
CA LYS A 34 -22.03 -5.37 -4.19
C LYS A 34 -21.03 -4.78 -3.21
N TYR A 35 -21.16 -5.16 -1.94
CA TYR A 35 -20.23 -4.79 -0.88
C TYR A 35 -19.31 -5.96 -0.56
N TYR A 36 -18.09 -5.64 -0.12
CA TYR A 36 -17.19 -6.66 0.39
C TYR A 36 -17.63 -7.11 1.78
N GLY A 37 -17.62 -8.42 2.02
CA GLY A 37 -17.70 -8.99 3.36
C GLY A 37 -16.38 -8.88 4.11
N GLU A 38 -16.39 -9.23 5.39
CA GLU A 38 -15.22 -9.13 6.28
C GLU A 38 -14.02 -9.92 5.75
N GLU A 39 -14.21 -11.19 5.37
CA GLU A 39 -13.14 -12.03 4.81
C GLU A 39 -12.55 -11.45 3.52
N GLN A 40 -13.39 -10.85 2.67
CA GLN A 40 -12.94 -10.21 1.44
C GLN A 40 -12.13 -8.96 1.74
N ILE A 41 -12.54 -8.16 2.73
CA ILE A 41 -11.76 -7.01 3.20
C ILE A 41 -10.43 -7.46 3.78
N GLU A 42 -10.40 -8.50 4.61
CA GLU A 42 -9.17 -9.03 5.20
C GLU A 42 -8.18 -9.51 4.13
N ALA A 43 -8.66 -10.28 3.15
CA ALA A 43 -7.84 -10.72 2.02
C ALA A 43 -7.26 -9.52 1.25
N ARG A 44 -8.05 -8.46 1.03
CA ARG A 44 -7.57 -7.24 0.36
C ARG A 44 -6.52 -6.51 1.20
N ILE A 45 -6.70 -6.40 2.51
CA ILE A 45 -5.72 -5.79 3.42
C ILE A 45 -4.39 -6.55 3.34
N PHE A 46 -4.43 -7.88 3.35
CA PHE A 46 -3.25 -8.72 3.22
C PHE A 46 -2.52 -8.45 1.89
N THR A 47 -3.24 -8.46 0.77
CA THR A 47 -2.67 -8.18 -0.55
C THR A 47 -2.04 -6.79 -0.64
N VAL A 48 -2.73 -5.74 -0.17
CA VAL A 48 -2.21 -4.37 -0.19
C VAL A 48 -0.94 -4.25 0.67
N ARG A 49 -0.88 -4.90 1.84
CA ARG A 49 0.33 -4.90 2.69
C ARG A 49 1.51 -5.57 2.00
N HIS A 50 1.28 -6.69 1.31
CA HIS A 50 2.33 -7.37 0.54
C HIS A 50 2.82 -6.51 -0.64
N ALA A 51 1.89 -5.92 -1.39
CA ALA A 51 2.22 -5.03 -2.50
C ALA A 51 3.01 -3.79 -2.03
N TYR A 52 2.66 -3.21 -0.88
CA TYR A 52 3.40 -2.07 -0.31
C TYR A 52 4.85 -2.43 0.02
N ARG A 53 5.09 -3.61 0.60
CA ARG A 53 6.45 -4.10 0.87
C ARG A 53 7.27 -4.24 -0.41
N ALA A 54 6.65 -4.77 -1.48
CA ALA A 54 7.30 -4.89 -2.78
C ALA A 54 7.59 -3.51 -3.42
N ALA A 55 6.61 -2.59 -3.39
CA ALA A 55 6.78 -1.22 -3.89
C ALA A 55 7.94 -0.50 -3.21
N ARG A 56 8.06 -0.61 -1.88
CA ARG A 56 9.18 -0.06 -1.11
C ARG A 56 10.53 -0.67 -1.51
N ALA A 57 10.58 -1.98 -1.73
CA ALA A 57 11.81 -2.65 -2.14
C ALA A 57 12.30 -2.12 -3.48
N ILE A 58 11.40 -2.06 -4.47
CA ILE A 58 11.68 -1.54 -5.82
C ILE A 58 12.11 -0.07 -5.75
N ALA A 59 11.40 0.78 -5.01
CA ALA A 59 11.75 2.19 -4.88
C ALA A 59 13.16 2.37 -4.29
N LYS A 60 13.47 1.60 -3.23
CA LYS A 60 14.80 1.62 -2.60
C LYS A 60 15.90 1.11 -3.51
N GLU A 61 15.64 0.09 -4.32
CA GLU A 61 16.58 -0.44 -5.30
C GLU A 61 16.83 0.54 -6.45
N SER A 62 15.79 1.26 -6.89
CA SER A 62 15.86 2.20 -8.01
C SER A 62 16.71 3.45 -7.72
N THR A 63 16.88 3.81 -6.45
CA THR A 63 17.70 4.97 -6.04
C THR A 63 19.14 4.61 -5.65
N LYS A 64 19.49 3.32 -5.64
CA LYS A 64 20.85 2.87 -5.40
C LYS A 64 21.57 2.84 -6.75
N SER A 65 22.36 3.88 -7.02
CA SER A 65 23.40 3.88 -8.05
C SER A 65 24.70 3.31 -7.50
#